data_AF-A0A191TGU3-F1
#
_entry.id   AF-A0A191TGU3-F1
#
_cell.length_a   1.000
_cell.length_b   1.000
_cell.length_c   1.000
_cell.angle_alpha   90.00
_cell.angle_beta   90.00
_cell.angle_gamma   90.00
#
_symmetry.space_group_name_H-M   'P 1'
#
loop_
_entity.id
_entity.type
_entity.pdbx_description
1 polymer ?
#
loop_
_entity_poly.entity_id
_entity_poly.type
_entity_poly.pdbx_seq_one_letter_code
_entity_poly.pdbx_strand_id
1 'polypeptide(L)'
;MKNLLLILAFVASMLAVKAQENKPTFGETVIWVESKYQSLSPDNWYIRVLDDGIYYTCDNNCSVQEQKGWKYVTDVTYYKTDKGEYAIRVPSGQGFSEHFSTGEPIQSAHTCLTFYVKKNTSEMDVQKLIKALKHIATLKGAKLIDDNLFGN
;
A
#
# COMPACT_ATOMS: atom_id res chain seq x y z
N MET A 1 -40.33 25.35 23.51
CA MET A 1 -39.20 24.39 23.61
C MET A 1 -39.22 23.25 22.57
N LYS A 2 -40.30 23.00 21.81
CA LYS A 2 -40.29 21.99 20.74
C LYS A 2 -39.53 22.40 19.47
N ASN A 3 -39.46 23.70 19.17
CA ASN A 3 -38.82 24.21 17.96
C ASN A 3 -37.28 24.31 18.05
N LEU A 4 -36.71 24.25 19.25
CA LEU A 4 -35.24 24.26 19.46
C LEU A 4 -34.63 22.88 19.17
N LEU A 5 -35.37 21.81 19.48
CA LEU A 5 -34.96 20.42 19.24
C LEU A 5 -34.90 20.06 17.75
N LEU A 6 -35.79 20.63 16.92
CA LEU A 6 -35.77 20.40 15.47
C LEU A 6 -34.56 21.06 14.78
N ILE A 7 -34.12 22.22 15.26
CA ILE A 7 -32.96 22.94 14.70
C ILE A 7 -31.66 22.21 15.08
N LEU A 8 -31.56 21.68 16.31
CA LEU A 8 -30.40 20.89 16.72
C LEU A 8 -30.26 19.58 15.92
N ALA A 9 -31.38 18.92 15.59
CA ALA A 9 -31.37 17.70 14.78
C ALA A 9 -30.88 17.95 13.34
N PHE A 10 -31.21 19.10 12.75
CA PHE A 10 -30.81 19.45 11.38
C PHE A 10 -29.33 19.82 11.27
N VAL A 11 -28.76 20.47 12.30
CA VAL A 11 -27.32 20.79 12.36
C VAL A 11 -26.50 19.53 12.63
N ALA A 12 -26.99 18.60 13.46
CA ALA A 12 -26.37 17.30 13.67
C ALA A 12 -26.33 16.45 12.39
N SER A 13 -27.37 16.50 11.55
CA SER A 13 -27.36 15.82 10.25
C SER A 13 -26.40 16.47 9.24
N MET A 14 -26.20 17.79 9.28
CA MET A 14 -25.24 18.47 8.39
C MET A 14 -23.77 18.21 8.79
N LEU A 15 -23.50 18.02 10.08
CA LEU A 15 -22.17 17.62 10.56
C LEU A 15 -21.89 16.13 10.32
N ALA A 16 -22.90 15.27 10.40
CA ALA A 16 -22.77 13.86 10.05
C ALA A 16 -22.46 13.63 8.55
N VAL A 17 -22.99 14.48 7.66
CA VAL A 17 -22.69 14.44 6.21
C VAL A 17 -21.24 14.88 5.91
N LYS A 18 -20.62 15.73 6.75
CA LYS A 18 -19.20 16.10 6.61
C LYS A 18 -18.22 15.08 7.18
N ALA A 19 -18.69 14.11 7.97
CA ALA A 19 -17.90 12.98 8.46
C ALA A 19 -17.95 11.77 7.52
N GLN A 20 -18.48 11.93 6.30
CA GLN A 20 -18.11 11.06 5.19
C GLN A 20 -16.69 11.45 4.79
N GLU A 21 -15.72 10.95 5.57
CA GLU A 21 -14.29 11.14 5.36
C GLU A 21 -13.98 10.95 3.88
N ASN A 22 -13.63 12.03 3.19
CA ASN A 22 -13.10 11.93 1.83
C ASN A 22 -11.88 11.03 1.93
N LYS A 23 -12.01 9.77 1.48
CA LYS A 23 -10.89 8.84 1.41
C LYS A 23 -9.75 9.55 0.67
N PRO A 24 -8.50 9.43 1.13
CA PRO A 24 -7.38 10.10 0.48
C PRO A 24 -7.35 9.80 -1.02
N THR A 25 -7.01 10.79 -1.83
CA THR A 25 -6.81 10.62 -3.26
C THR A 25 -5.60 9.71 -3.53
N PHE A 26 -5.45 9.27 -4.78
CA PHE A 26 -4.26 8.51 -5.20
C PHE A 26 -2.97 9.29 -4.88
N GLY A 27 -2.89 10.57 -5.25
CA GLY A 27 -1.71 11.40 -5.02
C GLY A 27 -1.36 11.58 -3.53
N GLU A 28 -2.37 11.85 -2.69
CA GLU A 28 -2.15 11.97 -1.24
C GLU A 28 -1.66 10.65 -0.63
N THR A 29 -2.23 9.53 -1.07
CA THR A 29 -1.83 8.20 -0.58
C THR A 29 -0.42 7.86 -1.03
N VAL A 30 -0.03 8.19 -2.27
CA VAL A 30 1.33 7.99 -2.79
C VAL A 30 2.36 8.76 -1.95
N ILE A 31 2.13 10.05 -1.72
CA ILE A 31 3.03 10.89 -0.91
C ILE A 31 3.21 10.30 0.48
N TRP A 32 2.10 9.87 1.11
CA TRP A 32 2.15 9.25 2.41
C TRP A 32 2.90 7.92 2.40
N VAL A 33 2.65 7.04 1.42
CA VAL A 33 3.30 5.72 1.32
C VAL A 33 4.80 5.85 1.11
N GLU A 34 5.26 6.68 0.17
CA GLU A 34 6.68 6.86 -0.11
C GLU A 34 7.40 7.47 1.11
N SER A 35 6.82 8.51 1.72
CA SER A 35 7.38 9.15 2.92
C SER A 35 7.43 8.19 4.11
N LYS A 36 6.33 7.46 4.34
CA LYS A 36 6.25 6.52 5.45
C LYS A 36 7.22 5.37 5.23
N TYR A 37 7.27 4.78 4.03
CA TYR A 37 8.21 3.70 3.74
C TYR A 37 9.65 4.14 3.93
N GLN A 38 10.03 5.34 3.47
CA GLN A 38 11.38 5.88 3.68
C GLN A 38 11.78 5.95 5.17
N SER A 39 10.83 6.19 6.08
CA SER A 39 11.10 6.17 7.52
C SER A 39 11.26 4.75 8.09
N LEU A 40 10.62 3.78 7.46
CA LEU A 40 10.53 2.38 7.89
C LEU A 40 11.50 1.45 7.16
N SER A 41 12.11 1.87 6.05
CA SER A 41 12.94 1.01 5.19
C SER A 41 14.37 0.91 5.72
N PRO A 42 15.06 -0.23 5.53
CA PRO A 42 16.51 -0.31 5.73
C PRO A 42 17.26 0.79 4.95
N ASP A 43 18.49 1.10 5.36
CA ASP A 43 19.27 2.17 4.73
C ASP A 43 19.44 1.92 3.23
N ASN A 44 19.31 2.97 2.41
CA ASN A 44 19.37 2.95 0.94
C ASN A 44 18.27 2.14 0.23
N TRP A 45 17.18 1.81 0.93
CA TRP A 45 16.01 1.17 0.32
C TRP A 45 14.89 2.17 0.16
N TYR A 46 14.24 2.15 -1.00
CA TYR A 46 13.06 2.97 -1.24
C TYR A 46 12.08 2.28 -2.18
N ILE A 47 10.83 2.75 -2.13
CA ILE A 47 9.81 2.45 -3.12
C ILE A 47 9.43 3.73 -3.86
N ARG A 48 8.99 3.56 -5.10
CA ARG A 48 8.30 4.59 -5.88
C ARG A 48 6.96 4.02 -6.31
N VAL A 49 5.87 4.72 -6.02
CA VAL A 49 4.57 4.36 -6.54
C VAL A 49 4.37 5.05 -7.88
N LEU A 50 4.19 4.24 -8.92
CA LEU A 50 3.95 4.66 -10.28
C LEU A 50 2.44 4.63 -10.57
N ASP A 51 2.03 5.32 -11.62
CA ASP A 51 0.62 5.36 -12.02
C ASP A 51 0.05 3.96 -12.30
N ASP A 52 0.86 3.08 -12.91
CA ASP A 52 0.51 1.70 -13.24
C ASP A 52 1.41 0.69 -12.51
N GLY A 53 2.02 1.03 -11.38
CA GLY A 53 2.86 0.05 -10.69
C GLY A 53 3.54 0.52 -9.42
N ILE A 54 4.44 -0.31 -8.94
CA ILE A 54 5.33 -0.02 -7.82
C ILE A 54 6.73 -0.48 -8.17
N TYR A 55 7.67 0.42 -7.94
CA TYR A 55 9.09 0.21 -8.07
C TYR A 55 9.70 0.09 -6.68
N TYR A 56 10.62 -0.84 -6.52
CA TYR A 56 11.38 -1.07 -5.30
C TYR A 56 12.84 -1.29 -5.65
N THR A 57 13.73 -0.76 -4.81
CA THR A 57 15.17 -0.98 -4.94
C THR A 57 15.83 -1.14 -3.57
N CYS A 58 16.84 -1.99 -3.55
CA CYS A 58 17.71 -2.21 -2.40
C CYS A 58 19.18 -2.03 -2.81
N ASP A 59 19.76 -0.90 -2.40
CA ASP A 59 21.19 -0.54 -2.47
C ASP A 59 21.90 -0.66 -3.86
N ASN A 60 23.03 0.05 -3.96
CA ASN A 60 23.83 0.33 -5.14
C ASN A 60 24.33 -0.94 -5.90
N ASN A 61 23.46 -1.53 -6.74
CA ASN A 61 23.70 -2.55 -7.79
C ASN A 61 23.11 -3.96 -7.60
N CYS A 62 22.24 -4.22 -6.61
CA CYS A 62 21.88 -5.62 -6.31
C CYS A 62 20.51 -6.11 -6.76
N SER A 63 19.44 -5.30 -6.71
CA SER A 63 18.18 -5.68 -7.34
C SER A 63 17.23 -4.49 -7.37
N VAL A 64 16.90 -4.06 -8.58
CA VAL A 64 15.67 -3.32 -8.82
C VAL A 64 14.55 -4.33 -9.07
N GLN A 65 13.33 -4.01 -8.65
CA GLN A 65 12.13 -4.72 -9.05
C GLN A 65 11.04 -3.70 -9.34
N GLU A 66 10.50 -3.74 -10.54
CA GLU A 66 9.32 -2.96 -10.92
C GLU A 66 8.16 -3.92 -11.17
N GLN A 67 7.07 -3.76 -10.43
CA GLN A 67 5.82 -4.44 -10.69
C GLN A 67 4.84 -3.49 -11.38
N LYS A 68 4.43 -3.88 -12.59
CA LYS A 68 3.40 -3.17 -13.38
C LYS A 68 2.01 -3.78 -13.23
N GLY A 69 0.99 -3.00 -13.53
CA GLY A 69 -0.41 -3.37 -13.53
C GLY A 69 -1.00 -3.46 -12.13
N TRP A 70 -1.28 -2.31 -11.50
CA TRP A 70 -2.01 -2.29 -10.21
C TRP A 70 -3.33 -3.07 -10.28
N LYS A 71 -4.06 -2.99 -11.40
CA LYS A 71 -5.29 -3.75 -11.65
C LYS A 71 -5.14 -5.28 -11.52
N TYR A 72 -3.92 -5.81 -11.61
CA TYR A 72 -3.62 -7.24 -11.50
C TYR A 72 -3.12 -7.64 -10.12
N VAL A 73 -2.98 -6.68 -9.19
CA VAL A 73 -2.70 -6.98 -7.79
C VAL A 73 -3.87 -7.74 -7.21
N THR A 74 -3.53 -8.87 -6.59
CA THR A 74 -4.51 -9.81 -6.02
C THR A 74 -4.64 -9.62 -4.52
N ASP A 75 -3.57 -9.18 -3.86
CA ASP A 75 -3.54 -8.91 -2.43
C ASP A 75 -2.36 -8.00 -2.07
N VAL A 76 -2.34 -7.50 -0.84
CA VAL A 76 -1.18 -6.86 -0.20
C VAL A 76 -1.11 -7.39 1.23
N THR A 77 -0.06 -8.14 1.55
CA THR A 77 0.09 -8.82 2.85
C THR A 77 1.45 -8.58 3.46
N TYR A 78 1.63 -9.02 4.69
CA TYR A 78 2.93 -9.02 5.34
C TYR A 78 3.10 -10.27 6.21
N TYR A 79 4.36 -10.62 6.46
CA TYR A 79 4.74 -11.67 7.40
C TYR A 79 6.05 -11.30 8.07
N LYS A 80 6.31 -11.89 9.24
CA LYS A 80 7.57 -11.70 9.95
C LYS A 80 8.58 -12.75 9.50
N THR A 81 9.79 -12.32 9.17
CA THR A 81 10.90 -13.19 8.78
C THR A 81 11.57 -13.79 10.01
N ASP A 82 12.36 -14.85 9.82
CA ASP A 82 13.17 -15.46 10.89
C ASP A 82 14.19 -14.48 11.49
N LYS A 83 14.55 -13.43 10.75
CA LYS A 83 15.44 -12.34 11.21
C LYS A 83 14.73 -11.32 12.10
N GLY A 84 13.39 -11.41 12.18
CA GLY A 84 12.53 -10.52 12.95
C GLY A 84 12.08 -9.26 12.21
N GLU A 85 12.37 -9.15 10.91
CA GLU A 85 11.91 -8.08 10.04
C GLU A 85 10.50 -8.38 9.52
N TYR A 86 9.77 -7.36 9.09
CA TYR A 86 8.54 -7.58 8.32
C TYR A 86 8.85 -7.52 6.84
N ALA A 87 8.39 -8.54 6.12
CA ALA A 87 8.36 -8.59 4.67
C ALA A 87 6.94 -8.27 4.19
N ILE A 88 6.80 -7.32 3.28
CA ILE A 88 5.56 -6.92 2.65
C ILE A 88 5.51 -7.54 1.26
N ARG A 89 4.42 -8.23 0.93
CA ARG A 89 4.19 -8.89 -0.35
C ARG A 89 3.06 -8.22 -1.11
N VAL A 90 3.30 -7.96 -2.39
CA VAL A 90 2.30 -7.47 -3.35
C VAL A 90 2.24 -8.48 -4.49
N PRO A 91 1.44 -9.57 -4.40
CA PRO A 91 1.27 -10.50 -5.51
C PRO A 91 0.49 -9.89 -6.67
N SER A 92 1.05 -9.98 -7.89
CA SER A 92 0.36 -9.64 -9.14
C SER A 92 0.21 -10.86 -10.04
N GLY A 93 -1.02 -11.08 -10.53
CA GLY A 93 -1.32 -12.20 -11.43
C GLY A 93 -0.74 -12.04 -12.84
N GLN A 94 -0.38 -10.82 -13.25
CA GLN A 94 0.14 -10.50 -14.60
C GLN A 94 1.25 -9.44 -14.55
N GLY A 95 1.92 -9.31 -13.41
CA GLY A 95 3.03 -8.36 -13.24
C GLY A 95 4.28 -8.79 -13.99
N PHE A 96 5.10 -7.81 -14.33
CA PHE A 96 6.50 -7.99 -14.69
C PHE A 96 7.35 -7.70 -13.45
N SER A 97 8.58 -8.20 -13.40
CA SER A 97 9.60 -7.77 -12.43
C SER A 97 10.89 -7.82 -13.18
N GLU A 98 11.47 -6.66 -13.45
CA GLU A 98 12.79 -6.59 -14.05
C GLU A 98 13.81 -6.62 -12.90
N HIS A 99 14.57 -7.71 -12.82
CA HIS A 99 15.73 -7.77 -11.93
C HIS A 99 16.95 -7.18 -12.63
N PHE A 100 17.53 -6.13 -12.05
CA PHE A 100 18.78 -5.54 -12.50
C PHE A 100 19.89 -5.91 -11.52
N SER A 101 20.55 -7.05 -11.75
CA SER A 101 21.83 -7.39 -11.12
C SER A 101 22.87 -7.48 -12.24
N THR A 102 23.63 -6.42 -12.46
CA THR A 102 24.74 -6.33 -13.44
C THR A 102 24.51 -7.14 -14.74
N GLY A 103 23.54 -6.73 -15.57
CA GLY A 103 23.17 -7.45 -16.80
C GLY A 103 21.83 -7.01 -17.39
N GLU A 104 21.36 -7.71 -18.43
CA GLU A 104 20.06 -7.45 -19.08
C GLU A 104 18.87 -7.79 -18.17
N PRO A 105 17.76 -7.05 -18.27
CA PRO A 105 16.57 -7.27 -17.45
C PRO A 105 15.96 -8.65 -17.70
N ILE A 106 15.83 -9.46 -16.65
CA ILE A 106 15.09 -10.72 -16.71
C ILE A 106 13.61 -10.41 -16.44
N GLN A 107 12.75 -10.61 -17.44
CA GLN A 107 11.30 -10.53 -17.26
C GLN A 107 10.75 -11.86 -16.78
N SER A 108 10.03 -11.85 -15.65
CA SER A 108 9.20 -12.97 -15.20
C SER A 108 7.73 -12.65 -15.41
N ALA A 109 6.98 -13.58 -16.00
CA ALA A 109 5.52 -13.57 -15.99
C ALA A 109 5.06 -14.10 -14.63
N HIS A 110 4.23 -13.36 -13.91
CA HIS A 110 3.84 -13.60 -12.51
C HIS A 110 4.90 -13.17 -11.52
N THR A 111 4.65 -12.04 -10.88
CA THR A 111 5.60 -11.43 -9.97
C THR A 111 4.90 -11.05 -8.68
N CYS A 112 5.56 -11.42 -7.60
CA CYS A 112 5.20 -10.98 -6.27
C CYS A 112 6.31 -10.03 -5.83
N LEU A 113 6.04 -8.73 -5.89
CA LEU A 113 6.98 -7.78 -5.33
C LEU A 113 7.05 -8.01 -3.82
N THR A 114 8.26 -8.22 -3.31
CA THR A 114 8.52 -8.35 -1.89
C THR A 114 9.55 -7.31 -1.47
N PHE A 115 9.23 -6.51 -0.46
CA PHE A 115 10.14 -5.54 0.13
C PHE A 115 10.04 -5.58 1.65
N TYR A 116 11.08 -5.10 2.32
CA TYR A 116 11.22 -5.25 3.77
C TYR A 116 11.24 -3.89 4.48
N VAL A 117 10.89 -3.90 5.76
CA VAL A 117 11.03 -2.77 6.69
C VAL A 117 11.99 -3.13 7.82
N LYS A 118 12.49 -2.13 8.54
CA LYS A 118 13.42 -2.28 9.67
C LYS A 118 12.85 -3.21 10.73
N LYS A 119 13.72 -4.02 11.36
CA LYS A 119 13.40 -4.98 12.42
C LYS A 119 12.63 -4.40 13.61
N ASN A 120 12.81 -3.13 13.94
CA ASN A 120 12.16 -2.44 15.06
C ASN A 120 10.86 -1.73 14.67
N THR A 121 10.37 -1.91 13.44
CA THR A 121 9.10 -1.33 13.00
C THR A 121 7.93 -1.94 13.79
N SER A 122 7.01 -1.10 14.27
CA SER A 122 5.81 -1.58 14.95
C SER A 122 4.87 -2.29 13.97
N GLU A 123 4.18 -3.34 14.42
CA GLU A 123 3.18 -4.03 13.57
C GLU A 123 2.08 -3.07 13.10
N MET A 124 1.68 -2.13 13.95
CA MET A 124 0.69 -1.10 13.62
C MET A 124 1.15 -0.22 12.44
N ASP A 125 2.42 0.15 12.38
CA ASP A 125 2.96 0.92 11.24
C ASP A 125 2.94 0.10 9.95
N VAL A 126 3.27 -1.20 10.04
CA VAL A 126 3.16 -2.12 8.88
C VAL A 126 1.72 -2.23 8.42
N GLN A 127 0.77 -2.45 9.32
CA GLN A 127 -0.66 -2.54 8.98
C GLN A 127 -1.18 -1.26 8.31
N LYS A 128 -0.75 -0.07 8.75
CA LYS A 128 -1.09 1.20 8.10
C LYS A 128 -0.53 1.28 6.69
N LEU A 129 0.72 0.85 6.48
CA LEU A 129 1.34 0.80 5.16
C LEU A 129 0.59 -0.16 4.22
N ILE A 130 0.21 -1.34 4.72
CA ILE A 130 -0.60 -2.33 3.98
C ILE A 130 -1.95 -1.73 3.57
N LYS A 131 -2.67 -1.08 4.49
CA LYS A 131 -3.95 -0.43 4.18
C LYS A 131 -3.80 0.63 3.09
N ALA A 132 -2.75 1.44 3.14
CA ALA A 132 -2.49 2.46 2.12
C ALA A 132 -2.17 1.86 0.75
N LEU A 133 -1.38 0.78 0.70
CA LEU A 133 -1.09 0.06 -0.54
C LEU A 133 -2.33 -0.64 -1.13
N LYS A 134 -3.17 -1.27 -0.27
CA LYS A 134 -4.47 -1.82 -0.70
C LYS A 134 -5.37 -0.73 -1.28
N HIS A 135 -5.38 0.45 -0.66
CA HIS A 135 -6.15 1.60 -1.13
C HIS A 135 -5.67 2.09 -2.51
N ILE A 136 -4.35 2.23 -2.71
CA ILE A 136 -3.73 2.55 -4.01
C ILE A 136 -4.16 1.53 -5.07
N ALA A 137 -4.01 0.23 -4.79
CA ALA A 137 -4.37 -0.84 -5.72
C ALA A 137 -5.86 -0.77 -6.09
N THR A 138 -6.74 -0.53 -5.11
CA THR A 138 -8.19 -0.39 -5.33
C THR A 138 -8.52 0.82 -6.20
N LEU A 139 -7.91 1.98 -5.93
CA LEU A 139 -8.08 3.18 -6.75
C LEU A 139 -7.62 2.98 -8.20
N LYS A 140 -6.69 2.05 -8.42
CA LYS A 140 -6.15 1.66 -9.73
C LYS A 140 -6.81 0.42 -10.35
N GLY A 141 -7.95 -0.01 -9.79
CA GLY A 141 -8.81 -1.02 -10.40
C GLY A 141 -8.50 -2.47 -9.99
N ALA A 142 -7.67 -2.69 -8.98
CA ALA A 142 -7.49 -4.01 -8.39
C ALA A 142 -8.80 -4.49 -7.74
N LYS A 143 -9.11 -5.78 -7.91
CA LYS A 143 -10.23 -6.44 -7.24
C LYS A 143 -9.71 -7.25 -6.06
N LEU A 144 -9.35 -6.55 -5.00
CA LEU A 144 -8.88 -7.19 -3.77
C LEU A 144 -10.04 -7.91 -3.08
N ILE A 145 -9.73 -9.05 -2.49
CA ILE A 145 -10.67 -9.76 -1.62
C ILE A 145 -10.90 -8.89 -0.38
N ASP A 146 -12.17 -8.69 0.01
CA ASP A 146 -12.50 -7.92 1.21
C ASP A 146 -12.09 -8.72 2.46
N ASP A 147 -11.24 -8.13 3.29
CA ASP A 147 -10.77 -8.72 4.54
C ASP A 147 -11.94 -9.00 5.52
N ASN A 148 -13.12 -8.40 5.32
CA ASN A 148 -14.31 -8.58 6.15
C ASN A 148 -15.29 -9.66 5.65
N LEU A 149 -14.92 -10.47 4.64
CA LEU A 149 -15.83 -11.49 4.08
C LEU A 149 -16.43 -12.45 5.11
N PHE A 150 -15.76 -12.65 6.25
CA PHE A 150 -16.23 -13.54 7.31
C PHE A 150 -16.63 -12.82 8.61
N GLY A 151 -16.60 -11.48 8.63
CA GLY A 151 -16.89 -10.67 9.83
C GLY A 151 -15.85 -10.85 10.95
N ASN A 152 -15.56 -9.78 11.69
CA ASN A 152 -14.98 -9.87 13.02
C ASN A 152 -16.09 -9.79 14.06
#